data_AF-A0A553Q2W1-F1
#
_entry.id   AF-A0A553Q2W1-F1
#
_cell.length_a   1.000
_cell.length_b   1.000
_cell.length_c   1.000
_cell.angle_alpha   90.00
_cell.angle_beta   90.00
_cell.angle_gamma   90.00
#
_symmetry.space_group_name_H-M   'P 1'
#
loop_
_entity.id
_entity.type
_entity.pdbx_description
1 polymer ?
#
loop_
_entity_poly.entity_id
_entity_poly.type
_entity_poly.pdbx_seq_one_letter_code
_entity_poly.pdbx_strand_id
1 'polypeptide(L)'
;MDAQVETSDGEFLKVKYPNGDVMRKRKFTMSDPIEVLFDFMGLDEMASEVLRIQEATSSNAIESTSTGSIADHGIKPLCTLYVLWTSA
;
A
#
# COMPACT_ATOMS: atom_id res chain seq x y z
N MET A 1 17.78 18.30 8.02
CA MET A 1 16.94 18.78 6.92
C MET A 1 16.65 17.55 6.08
N ASP A 2 15.67 16.76 6.50
CA ASP A 2 15.31 15.53 5.80
C ASP A 2 14.53 15.93 4.55
N ALA A 3 15.28 16.04 3.46
CA ALA A 3 14.69 16.04 2.14
C ALA A 3 13.99 14.70 1.99
N GLN A 4 12.66 14.70 2.14
CA GLN A 4 11.82 13.65 1.60
C GLN A 4 12.14 13.58 0.12
N VAL A 5 13.05 12.68 -0.24
CA VAL A 5 13.34 12.37 -1.63
C VAL A 5 12.03 11.81 -2.17
N GLU A 6 11.32 12.61 -2.96
CA GLU A 6 10.32 12.05 -3.85
C GLU A 6 11.10 11.09 -4.73
N THR A 7 10.99 9.78 -4.44
CA THR A 7 11.67 8.71 -5.15
C THR A 7 11.22 8.80 -6.60
N SER A 8 12.02 9.51 -7.40
CA SER A 8 11.71 9.78 -8.79
C SER A 8 11.67 8.48 -9.60
N ASP A 9 12.34 7.45 -9.08
CA ASP A 9 12.46 6.06 -9.56
C ASP A 9 11.40 5.10 -8.99
N GLY A 10 10.47 5.57 -8.15
CA GLY A 10 9.43 4.70 -7.60
C GLY A 10 8.31 4.40 -8.62
N GLU A 11 7.60 3.31 -8.40
CA GLU A 11 6.53 2.83 -9.27
C GLU A 11 5.17 3.25 -8.72
N PHE A 12 4.24 3.57 -9.62
CA PHE A 12 2.88 3.91 -9.23
C PHE A 12 2.11 2.64 -8.85
N LEU A 13 1.80 2.50 -7.57
CA LEU A 13 0.84 1.50 -7.11
C LEU A 13 -0.57 2.07 -7.22
N LYS A 14 -1.46 1.30 -7.85
CA LYS A 14 -2.88 1.66 -7.89
C LYS A 14 -3.54 1.04 -6.67
N VAL A 15 -3.92 1.87 -5.71
CA VAL A 15 -4.64 1.43 -4.51
C VAL A 15 -6.12 1.71 -4.72
N LYS A 16 -6.98 0.73 -4.51
CA LYS A 16 -8.43 0.86 -4.61
C LYS A 16 -9.05 0.63 -3.24
N TYR A 17 -9.76 1.63 -2.76
CA TYR A 17 -10.46 1.61 -1.50
C TYR A 17 -11.85 0.98 -1.65
N PRO A 18 -12.44 0.47 -0.57
CA PRO A 18 -13.77 -0.15 -0.61
C PRO A 18 -14.89 0.86 -0.88
N ASN A 19 -14.66 2.15 -0.65
CA ASN A 19 -15.58 3.23 -1.06
C ASN A 19 -15.62 3.45 -2.59
N GLY A 20 -14.77 2.75 -3.36
CA GLY A 20 -14.64 2.88 -4.81
C GLY A 20 -13.58 3.88 -5.28
N ASP A 21 -12.99 4.65 -4.36
CA ASP A 21 -11.91 5.59 -4.64
C ASP A 21 -10.62 4.85 -5.04
N VAL A 22 -9.85 5.49 -5.91
CA VAL A 22 -8.63 4.93 -6.46
C VAL A 22 -7.48 5.90 -6.24
N MET A 23 -6.57 5.52 -5.36
CA MET A 23 -5.32 6.22 -5.14
C MET A 23 -4.28 5.85 -6.21
N ARG A 24 -3.68 6.87 -6.82
CA ARG A 24 -2.54 6.78 -7.75
C ARG A 24 -1.52 7.90 -7.55
N LYS A 25 -1.52 8.54 -6.38
CA LYS A 25 -0.79 9.81 -6.16
C LYS A 25 0.65 9.63 -5.68
N ARG A 26 1.03 8.45 -5.17
CA ARG A 26 2.34 8.21 -4.57
C ARG A 26 3.10 7.11 -5.31
N LYS A 27 4.40 7.35 -5.51
CA LYS A 27 5.37 6.36 -6.02
C LYS A 27 5.97 5.60 -4.85
N PHE A 28 6.17 4.30 -5.05
CA PHE A 28 6.79 3.42 -4.06
C PHE A 28 7.89 2.60 -4.74
N THR A 29 9.00 2.39 -4.06
CA THR A 29 10.06 1.51 -4.51
C THR A 29 9.73 0.10 -4.04
N MET A 30 9.94 -0.92 -4.86
CA MET A 30 9.65 -2.30 -4.44
C MET A 30 10.52 -2.76 -3.26
N SER A 31 11.66 -2.10 -3.03
CA SER A 31 12.52 -2.28 -1.85
C SER A 31 12.05 -1.53 -0.60
N ASP A 32 11.08 -0.62 -0.72
CA ASP A 32 10.52 0.07 0.44
C ASP A 32 9.83 -0.94 1.37
N PRO A 33 9.84 -0.69 2.70
CA PRO A 33 9.12 -1.53 3.63
C PRO A 33 7.62 -1.43 3.39
N ILE A 34 6.91 -2.55 3.48
CA ILE A 34 5.46 -2.61 3.29
C ILE A 34 4.72 -1.64 4.24
N GLU A 35 5.30 -1.38 5.42
CA GLU A 35 4.83 -0.41 6.41
C GLU A 35 4.61 0.99 5.83
N VAL A 36 5.38 1.44 4.84
CA VAL A 36 5.17 2.78 4.25
C VAL A 36 3.88 2.87 3.43
N LEU A 37 3.40 1.74 2.88
CA LEU A 37 2.09 1.67 2.25
C LEU A 37 1.00 1.80 3.31
N PHE A 38 1.16 1.08 4.42
CA PHE A 38 0.22 1.07 5.53
C PHE A 38 0.13 2.43 6.22
N ASP A 39 1.26 3.06 6.52
CA ASP A 39 1.34 4.41 7.09
C ASP A 39 0.65 5.44 6.17
N PHE A 40 0.93 5.37 4.86
CA PHE A 40 0.30 6.26 3.90
C PHE A 40 -1.20 6.05 3.77
N MET A 41 -1.67 4.81 3.77
CA MET A 41 -3.10 4.50 3.79
C MET A 41 -3.74 4.90 5.12
N GLY A 42 -2.98 4.83 6.21
CA GLY A 42 -3.36 5.28 7.56
C GLY A 42 -3.55 6.79 7.71
N LEU A 43 -2.99 7.59 6.79
CA LEU A 43 -3.27 9.03 6.70
C LEU A 43 -4.65 9.34 6.12
N ASP A 44 -5.31 8.36 5.48
CA ASP A 44 -6.66 8.53 4.97
C ASP A 44 -7.66 8.53 6.14
N GLU A 45 -8.63 9.45 6.11
CA GLU A 45 -9.64 9.57 7.18
C GLU A 45 -10.49 8.29 7.31
N MET A 46 -10.61 7.50 6.24
CA MET A 46 -11.33 6.23 6.26
C MET A 46 -10.48 5.05 6.75
N ALA A 47 -9.24 5.30 7.19
CA ALA A 47 -8.37 4.24 7.66
C ALA A 47 -8.83 3.66 9.00
N SER A 48 -8.95 2.33 9.03
CA SER A 48 -9.21 1.58 10.26
C SER A 48 -7.90 1.11 10.89
N GLU A 49 -7.91 0.88 12.21
CA GLU A 49 -6.74 0.42 12.98
C GLU A 49 -6.13 -0.88 12.43
N VAL A 50 -6.97 -1.73 11.84
CA VAL A 50 -6.56 -2.95 11.16
C VAL A 50 -6.84 -2.80 9.68
N LEU A 51 -5.78 -2.59 8.91
CA LEU A 51 -5.85 -2.46 7.47
C LEU A 51 -5.07 -3.59 6.79
N ARG A 52 -5.70 -4.18 5.79
CA ARG A 52 -5.11 -5.25 4.97
C ARG A 52 -5.12 -4.81 3.53
N ILE A 53 -4.10 -5.21 2.78
CA ILE A 53 -4.02 -4.95 1.35
C ILE A 53 -3.94 -6.27 0.58
N GLN A 54 -4.68 -6.37 -0.51
CA GLN A 54 -4.67 -7.56 -1.36
C GLN A 54 -4.37 -7.15 -2.79
N GLU A 55 -3.36 -7.75 -3.39
CA GLU A 55 -3.09 -7.57 -4.80
C GLU A 55 -4.17 -8.26 -5.65
N ALA A 56 -4.66 -7.60 -6.70
CA ALA A 56 -5.78 -8.06 -7.53
C ALA A 56 -5.62 -9.48 -8.09
N THR A 57 -4.40 -9.86 -8.44
CA THR A 57 -4.07 -11.19 -8.97
C THR A 57 -3.64 -12.18 -7.90
N SER A 58 -3.55 -11.76 -6.65
CA SER A 58 -3.11 -12.55 -5.51
C SER A 58 -4.27 -12.83 -4.56
N SER A 59 -4.39 -14.07 -4.11
CA SER A 59 -5.36 -14.43 -3.08
C SER A 59 -4.87 -14.11 -1.67
N ASN A 60 -3.59 -13.72 -1.52
CA ASN A 60 -3.01 -13.40 -0.23
C ASN A 60 -3.23 -11.92 0.12
N ALA A 61 -3.95 -11.69 1.22
CA ALA A 61 -4.04 -10.38 1.83
C ALA A 61 -2.86 -10.20 2.79
N ILE A 62 -2.20 -9.05 2.70
CA ILE A 62 -1.06 -8.65 3.52
C ILE A 62 -1.63 -7.78 4.64
N GLU A 63 -1.35 -8.15 5.87
CA GLU A 63 -1.80 -7.40 7.05
C GLU A 63 -0.85 -6.26 7.38
N SER A 64 -1.34 -5.18 8.00
CA SER A 64 -0.52 -4.06 8.44
C SER A 64 0.58 -4.41 9.44
N THR A 65 0.42 -5.54 10.13
CA THR A 65 1.43 -6.12 11.03
C THR A 65 2.54 -6.88 10.31
N SER A 66 2.41 -7.05 8.98
CA SER A 66 3.41 -7.72 8.17
C SER A 66 4.65 -6.83 8.05
N THR A 67 5.81 -7.45 8.15
CA THR A 67 7.11 -6.80 7.97
C THR A 67 7.74 -7.27 6.66
N GLY A 68 8.77 -6.57 6.19
CA GLY A 68 9.46 -6.86 4.93
C GLY A 68 9.18 -5.82 3.85
N SER A 69 9.78 -6.03 2.68
CA SER A 69 9.65 -5.11 1.54
C SER A 69 8.41 -5.40 0.70
N ILE A 70 7.93 -4.40 -0.04
CA ILE A 70 6.81 -4.54 -0.99
C ILE A 70 7.03 -5.73 -1.96
N ALA A 71 8.26 -5.90 -2.46
CA ALA A 71 8.65 -7.01 -3.34
C ALA A 71 8.52 -8.39 -2.68
N ASP A 72 8.80 -8.49 -1.38
CA ASP A 72 8.81 -9.75 -0.62
C ASP A 72 7.41 -10.35 -0.55
N HIS A 73 6.42 -9.47 -0.42
CA HIS A 73 5.00 -9.82 -0.42
C HIS A 73 4.44 -10.10 -1.83
N GLY A 74 5.30 -10.13 -2.86
CA GLY A 74 4.91 -10.43 -4.23
C GLY A 74 4.05 -9.35 -4.89
N ILE A 75 4.03 -8.13 -4.33
CA ILE A 75 3.34 -7.00 -4.95
C ILE A 75 4.12 -6.64 -6.21
N LYS A 76 3.45 -6.77 -7.35
CA LYS A 76 4.04 -6.40 -8.63
C LYS A 76 3.86 -4.91 -8.88
N PRO A 77 4.79 -4.32 -9.63
CA PRO A 77 4.57 -2.98 -10.14
C PRO A 77 3.36 -2.88 -11.05
N LEU A 78 2.72 -1.71 -11.04
CA LEU A 78 1.51 -1.39 -11.82
C LEU A 78 0.28 -2.25 -11.49
N CYS A 79 0.34 -3.11 -10.47
CA CYS A 79 -0.81 -3.87 -10.02
C CYS A 79 -1.83 -3.00 -9.27
N THR A 80 -3.04 -3.53 -9.17
CA THR A 80 -4.10 -2.94 -8.36
C THR A 80 -4.09 -3.60 -6.98
N LEU A 81 -3.84 -2.82 -5.93
CA LEU A 81 -3.99 -3.23 -4.55
C LEU A 81 -5.39 -2.85 -4.08
N TYR A 82 -6.12 -3.79 -3.51
CA TYR A 82 -7.41 -3.57 -2.86
C TYR A 82 -7.18 -3.40 -1.36
N VAL A 83 -7.72 -2.31 -0.81
CA VAL A 83 -7.69 -2.09 0.64
C VAL A 83 -8.90 -2.77 1.25
N LEU A 84 -8.64 -3.57 2.28
CA LEU A 84 -9.61 -4.30 3.06
C LEU A 84 -9.52 -3.76 4.49
N TRP A 85 -10.49 -2.95 4.87
CA TRP A 85 -10.65 -2.52 6.26
C TRP A 85 -11.32 -3.64 7.03
N THR A 86 -10.74 -4.07 8.15
CA THR A 86 -11.49 -4.86 9.10
C THR A 86 -12.02 -3.90 10.15
N SER A 87 -13.32 -3.58 10.09
CA SER A 87 -13.96 -2.91 11.22
C SER A 87 -13.73 -3.76 12.45
N ALA A 88 -13.25 -3.15 13.53
CA ALA A 88 -13.41 -3.72 14.87
C ALA A 88 -14.90 -3.99 15.15
#